data_AF-A0A2V8SRC3-F1
#
_entry.id   AF-A0A2V8SRC3-F1
#
_cell.length_a   1.000
_cell.length_b   1.000
_cell.length_c   1.000
_cell.angle_alpha   90.00
_cell.angle_beta   90.00
_cell.angle_gamma   90.00
#
_symmetry.space_group_name_H-M   'P 1'
#
loop_
_entity.id
_entity.type
_entity.pdbx_description
1 polymer ?
#
loop_
_entity_poly.entity_id
_entity_poly.type
_entity_poly.pdbx_seq_one_letter_code
_entity_poly.pdbx_strand_id
1 'polypeptide(L)'
;MSKSDPLAEKIARLLESEMKPTDIASLFASIEKINRRLEKLETTTLPSVIQTPQLSHPSLEKFDVAEAMADEIFAGIQKEKACTFEPNGKPCDHCAMCNSRGF
;
A
#
# COMPACT_ATOMS: atom_id res chain seq x y z
N MET A 1 -51.26 19.18 38.06
CA MET A 1 -49.90 18.90 37.54
C MET A 1 -50.05 18.13 36.25
N SER A 2 -50.12 18.85 35.12
CA SER A 2 -50.30 18.23 33.80
C SER A 2 -48.97 17.64 33.33
N LYS A 3 -48.95 16.34 33.06
CA LYS A 3 -47.78 15.63 32.54
C LYS A 3 -47.38 16.29 31.21
N SER A 4 -46.15 16.78 31.10
CA SER A 4 -45.60 17.26 29.83
C SER A 4 -45.62 16.12 28.82
N ASP A 5 -46.21 16.37 27.64
CA ASP A 5 -46.30 15.36 26.59
C ASP A 5 -44.91 14.86 26.19
N PRO A 6 -44.69 13.54 26.09
CA PRO A 6 -43.38 12.97 25.71
C PRO A 6 -42.92 13.45 24.32
N LEU A 7 -43.87 13.87 23.48
CA LEU A 7 -43.60 14.50 22.20
C LEU A 7 -42.96 15.88 22.37
N ALA A 8 -43.43 16.69 23.31
CA ALA A 8 -42.89 18.02 23.58
C ALA A 8 -41.45 17.93 24.11
N GLU A 9 -41.15 16.95 24.96
CA GLU A 9 -39.78 16.72 25.43
C GLU A 9 -38.84 16.27 24.30
N LYS A 10 -39.33 15.41 23.40
CA LYS A 10 -38.55 14.96 22.24
C LYS A 10 -38.26 16.10 21.24
N ILE A 11 -39.23 16.99 21.04
CA ILE A 11 -39.05 18.19 20.19
C ILE A 11 -38.02 19.13 20.82
N ALA A 12 -38.08 19.38 22.13
CA ALA A 12 -37.10 20.22 22.83
C ALA A 12 -35.67 19.68 22.67
N ARG A 13 -35.48 18.36 22.84
CA ARG A 13 -34.18 17.71 22.65
C ARG A 13 -33.65 17.81 21.22
N LEU A 14 -34.52 17.75 20.22
CA LEU A 14 -34.11 17.88 18.82
C LEU A 14 -33.68 19.32 18.49
N LEU A 15 -34.39 20.32 19.01
CA LEU A 15 -34.00 21.73 18.88
C LEU A 15 -32.67 22.04 19.57
N GLU A 16 -32.35 21.35 20.66
CA GLU A 16 -31.04 21.43 21.34
C GLU A 16 -29.94 20.64 20.61
N SER A 17 -30.31 19.60 19.86
CA SER A 17 -29.42 18.73 19.09
C SER A 17 -29.11 19.24 17.69
N GLU A 18 -29.86 20.23 17.18
CA GLU A 18 -29.47 20.93 15.96
C GLU A 18 -28.08 21.54 16.17
N MET A 19 -27.14 21.22 15.26
CA MET A 19 -25.77 21.74 15.31
C MET A 19 -25.85 23.25 15.54
N LYS A 20 -25.21 23.72 16.61
CA LYS A 20 -25.33 25.12 16.98
C LYS A 20 -24.79 25.96 15.82
N PRO A 21 -25.38 27.13 15.53
CA PRO A 21 -24.86 28.03 14.49
C PRO A 21 -23.36 28.31 14.63
N THR A 22 -22.84 28.29 15.86
CA THR A 22 -21.42 28.38 16.21
C THR A 22 -20.59 27.21 15.68
N ASP A 23 -21.11 25.99 15.72
CA ASP A 23 -20.42 24.78 15.21
C ASP A 23 -20.31 24.86 13.68
N ILE A 24 -21.35 25.34 13.01
CA ILE A 24 -21.36 25.57 11.57
C ILE A 24 -20.34 26.66 11.18
N ALA A 25 -20.30 27.78 11.91
CA ALA A 25 -19.31 28.83 11.69
C ALA A 25 -17.87 28.33 11.92
N SER A 26 -17.66 27.47 12.92
CA SER A 26 -16.36 26.84 13.18
C SER A 26 -15.91 25.91 12.04
N LEU A 27 -16.87 25.24 11.40
CA LEU A 27 -16.65 24.36 10.26
C LEU A 27 -16.26 25.17 9.01
N PHE A 28 -16.96 26.27 8.74
CA PHE A 28 -16.59 27.19 7.67
C PHE A 28 -15.20 27.81 7.87
N ALA A 29 -14.87 28.24 9.09
CA ALA A 29 -13.53 28.75 9.41
C ALA A 29 -12.43 27.68 9.21
N SER A 30 -12.75 26.43 9.54
CA SER A 30 -11.83 25.30 9.33
C SER A 30 -11.61 25.02 7.84
N ILE A 31 -12.67 25.06 7.03
CA ILE A 31 -12.59 24.90 5.57
C ILE A 31 -11.74 26.03 4.95
N GLU A 32 -11.97 27.27 5.36
CA GLU A 32 -11.18 28.41 4.87
C GLU A 32 -9.69 28.25 5.18
N LYS A 33 -9.37 27.79 6.40
CA LYS A 33 -7.98 27.51 6.81
C LYS A 33 -7.33 26.41 5.97
N ILE A 34 -8.09 25.38 5.58
CA ILE A 34 -7.59 24.30 4.71
C ILE A 34 -7.30 24.85 3.31
N ASN A 35 -8.23 25.60 2.72
CA ASN A 35 -8.05 26.17 1.38
C ASN A 35 -6.84 27.09 1.30
N ARG A 36 -6.65 27.98 2.28
CA ARG A 36 -5.45 28.85 2.35
C ARG A 36 -4.14 28.07 2.41
N ARG A 37 -4.13 26.91 3.09
CA ARG A 37 -2.94 26.04 3.15
C ARG A 37 -2.69 25.34 1.82
N LEU A 38 -3.75 24.90 1.14
CA LEU A 38 -3.64 24.26 -0.17
C LEU A 38 -3.11 25.24 -1.21
N GLU A 39 -3.64 26.47 -1.27
CA GLU A 39 -3.14 27.52 -2.17
C GLU A 39 -1.65 27.80 -1.95
N LYS A 40 -1.21 27.85 -0.68
CA LYS A 40 0.21 28.04 -0.34
C LYS A 40 1.06 26.85 -0.81
N LEU A 41 0.56 25.63 -0.69
CA LEU A 41 1.27 24.43 -1.17
C LEU A 41 1.31 24.40 -2.69
N GLU A 42 0.22 24.69 -3.38
CA GLU A 42 0.14 24.71 -4.84
C GLU A 42 1.06 25.78 -5.44
N THR A 43 1.11 26.97 -4.84
CA THR A 43 2.06 28.02 -5.26
C THR A 43 3.52 27.71 -4.92
N THR A 44 3.77 26.97 -3.83
CA THR A 44 5.11 26.45 -3.51
C THR A 44 5.50 25.28 -4.41
N THR A 45 4.51 24.55 -4.92
CA THR A 45 4.65 23.42 -5.86
C THR A 45 4.54 23.91 -7.30
N LEU A 46 5.34 24.93 -7.65
CA LEU A 46 5.84 25.02 -9.02
C LEU A 46 6.55 23.69 -9.36
N PRO A 47 6.68 23.31 -10.65
CA PRO A 47 7.40 22.11 -11.02
C PRO A 47 8.89 22.34 -10.73
N SER A 48 9.27 22.20 -9.46
CA SER A 48 10.57 21.67 -9.13
C SER A 48 10.57 20.34 -9.83
N VAL A 49 11.20 20.31 -11.01
CA VAL A 49 11.73 19.10 -11.61
C VAL A 49 12.21 18.29 -10.43
N ILE A 50 11.52 17.19 -10.13
CA ILE A 50 11.92 16.29 -9.07
C ILE A 50 13.22 15.68 -9.61
N GLN A 51 14.31 16.42 -9.46
CA GLN A 51 15.60 15.83 -9.22
C GLN A 51 15.41 15.22 -7.85
N THR A 52 14.84 14.02 -7.82
CA THR A 52 15.19 13.07 -6.79
C THR A 52 16.70 13.15 -6.76
N PRO A 53 17.33 13.62 -5.66
CA PRO A 53 18.67 13.15 -5.42
C PRO A 53 18.48 11.64 -5.48
N GLN A 54 19.15 10.97 -6.40
CA GLN A 54 19.37 9.54 -6.30
C GLN A 54 20.03 9.37 -4.94
N LEU A 55 19.22 9.29 -3.89
CA LEU A 55 19.58 8.80 -2.58
C LEU A 55 19.72 7.32 -2.87
N SER A 56 20.84 6.96 -3.49
CA SER A 56 21.37 5.61 -3.61
C SER A 56 21.60 5.14 -2.18
N HIS A 57 20.51 4.77 -1.53
CA HIS A 57 20.56 4.22 -0.20
C HIS A 57 21.28 2.87 -0.34
N PRO A 58 22.29 2.55 0.49
CA PRO A 58 23.08 1.32 0.36
C PRO A 58 22.27 0.02 0.42
N SER A 59 20.98 0.08 0.74
CA SER A 59 20.07 -1.07 0.60
C SER A 59 19.71 -1.37 -0.85
N LEU A 60 19.72 -0.39 -1.76
CA LEU A 60 19.42 -0.58 -3.18
C LEU A 60 20.51 -1.41 -3.87
N GLU A 61 21.79 -1.15 -3.58
CA GLU A 61 22.91 -1.96 -4.09
C GLU A 61 22.85 -3.43 -3.65
N LYS A 62 22.23 -3.72 -2.51
CA LYS A 62 22.08 -5.09 -1.99
C LYS A 62 21.02 -5.89 -2.73
N PHE A 63 20.04 -5.22 -3.34
CA PHE A 63 19.03 -5.89 -4.15
C PHE A 63 19.59 -6.27 -5.52
N ASP A 64 20.45 -5.44 -6.11
CA ASP A 64 21.10 -5.73 -7.40
C ASP A 64 21.99 -6.99 -7.33
N VAL A 65 22.74 -7.15 -6.23
CA VAL A 65 23.55 -8.35 -6.00
C VAL A 65 22.67 -9.58 -5.78
N ALA A 66 21.58 -9.45 -5.02
CA ALA A 66 20.67 -10.56 -4.77
C ALA A 66 19.92 -11.00 -6.03
N GLU A 67 19.56 -10.05 -6.91
CA GLU A 67 18.93 -10.31 -8.20
C GLU A 67 19.88 -11.02 -9.16
N ALA A 68 21.12 -10.53 -9.29
CA ALA A 68 22.14 -11.18 -10.12
C ALA A 68 22.46 -12.61 -9.65
N MET A 69 22.52 -12.83 -8.33
CA MET A 69 22.71 -14.18 -7.77
C MET A 69 21.50 -15.08 -8.03
N ALA A 70 20.28 -14.57 -7.94
CA ALA A 70 19.08 -15.32 -8.27
C ALA A 70 19.07 -15.73 -9.75
N ASP A 71 19.38 -14.80 -10.66
CA ASP A 71 19.44 -15.06 -12.10
C ASP A 71 20.50 -16.12 -12.45
N GLU A 72 21.67 -16.09 -11.81
CA GLU A 72 22.70 -17.11 -11.97
C GLU A 72 22.25 -18.49 -11.47
N ILE A 73 21.55 -18.54 -10.33
CA ILE A 73 20.96 -19.77 -9.79
C ILE A 73 19.91 -20.33 -10.75
N PHE A 74 18.99 -19.50 -11.26
CA PHE A 74 17.95 -19.94 -12.20
C PHE A 74 18.52 -20.35 -13.56
N ALA A 75 19.56 -19.69 -14.04
CA ALA A 75 20.29 -20.08 -15.25
C ALA A 75 21.03 -21.42 -15.07
N GLY A 76 21.60 -21.68 -13.89
CA GLY A 76 22.27 -22.94 -13.53
C GLY A 76 21.31 -24.12 -13.36
N ILE A 77 20.13 -23.90 -12.79
CA ILE A 77 19.10 -24.93 -12.53
C ILE A 77 18.58 -25.58 -13.82
N GLN A 78 18.59 -24.87 -14.95
CA GLN A 78 18.17 -25.41 -16.25
C GLN A 78 19.10 -26.55 -16.75
N LYS A 79 20.38 -26.55 -16.35
CA LYS A 79 21.35 -27.60 -16.71
C LYS A 79 21.28 -28.84 -15.82
N GLU A 80 20.66 -28.74 -14.65
CA GLU A 80 20.63 -29.79 -13.62
C GLU A 80 19.41 -30.72 -13.72
N LYS A 81 18.44 -30.39 -14.59
CA LYS A 81 17.15 -31.12 -14.70
C LYS A 81 17.20 -32.33 -15.63
N ALA A 82 18.21 -32.48 -16.50
CA ALA A 82 18.43 -33.75 -17.17
C ALA A 82 19.20 -34.67 -16.20
N CYS A 83 18.60 -35.80 -15.81
CA CYS A 83 19.30 -36.76 -14.97
C CYS A 83 20.47 -37.34 -15.76
N THR A 84 21.65 -36.81 -15.50
CA THR A 84 22.91 -37.18 -16.15
C THR A 84 23.32 -38.64 -15.94
N PHE A 85 22.57 -39.38 -15.11
CA PHE A 85 22.85 -40.75 -14.69
C PHE A 85 22.06 -41.83 -15.43
N GLU A 86 21.08 -41.49 -16.28
CA GLU A 86 20.34 -42.51 -17.03
C GLU A 86 20.98 -42.76 -18.41
N PRO A 87 21.68 -43.90 -18.61
CA PRO A 87 22.55 -44.10 -19.77
C PRO A 87 21.80 -44.24 -21.10
N ASN A 88 20.48 -44.47 -21.06
CA ASN A 88 19.62 -44.61 -22.24
C ASN A 88 18.74 -43.37 -22.49
N GLY A 89 18.94 -42.27 -21.76
CA GLY A 89 18.16 -41.04 -21.94
C GLY A 89 16.68 -41.16 -21.57
N LYS A 90 16.33 -42.09 -20.68
CA LYS A 90 14.98 -42.19 -20.12
C LYS A 90 14.86 -41.31 -18.84
N PRO A 91 13.64 -41.03 -18.36
CA PRO A 91 13.42 -40.21 -17.17
C PRO A 91 13.58 -41.05 -15.89
N CYS A 92 14.46 -40.64 -14.96
CA CYS A 92 14.71 -41.37 -13.69
C CYS A 92 13.61 -41.08 -12.65
N ASP A 93 13.76 -41.39 -11.34
CA ASP A 93 12.80 -41.08 -10.24
C ASP A 93 13.37 -40.33 -9.03
N HIS A 94 14.65 -39.98 -9.06
CA HIS A 94 15.34 -39.48 -7.87
C HIS A 94 15.98 -38.09 -8.02
N CYS A 95 15.95 -37.47 -9.19
CA CYS A 95 16.18 -36.03 -9.27
C CYS A 95 14.88 -35.27 -8.93
N ALA A 96 14.97 -33.99 -8.57
CA ALA A 96 13.79 -33.17 -8.24
C ALA A 96 12.70 -33.19 -9.34
N MET A 97 13.06 -33.54 -10.58
CA MET A 97 12.16 -33.60 -11.72
C MET A 97 11.38 -34.91 -11.85
N CYS A 98 11.78 -35.95 -11.12
CA CYS A 98 11.19 -37.27 -11.22
C CYS A 98 10.55 -37.75 -9.91
N ASN A 99 11.16 -37.34 -8.80
CA ASN A 99 10.60 -37.45 -7.46
C ASN A 99 9.24 -36.71 -7.31
N SER A 100 8.93 -35.76 -8.21
CA SER A 100 7.63 -35.07 -8.28
C SER A 100 6.59 -35.72 -9.20
N ARG A 101 6.99 -36.70 -10.03
CA ARG A 101 6.11 -37.42 -10.96
C ARG A 101 5.71 -38.82 -10.48
N GLY A 102 6.36 -39.31 -9.43
CA GLY A 102 5.86 -40.40 -8.60
C GLY A 102 5.97 -41.79 -9.21
N PHE A 103 7.15 -42.19 -9.69
CA PHE A 103 7.51 -43.60 -9.61
C PHE A 103 8.43 -43.87 -8.41
#